data_AF-A0A7S4K2H4-F1
#
_entry.id   AF-A0A7S4K2H4-F1
#
_cell.length_a   1.000
_cell.length_b   1.000
_cell.length_c   1.000
_cell.angle_alpha   90.00
_cell.angle_beta   90.00
_cell.angle_gamma   90.00
#
_symmetry.space_group_name_H-M   'P 1'
#
loop_
_entity.id
_entity.type
_entity.pdbx_description
1 polymer ?
#
loop_
_entity_poly.entity_id
_entity_poly.type
_entity_poly.pdbx_seq_one_letter_code
_entity_poly.pdbx_strand_id
1 'polypeptide(L)'
;EALDKGLRERLMVSDEVVGLVTQLGKEGKVELGVISNHGQDWFDDIFVRFGLWDKFPKENIIVSCHAKCAKPSKEIFVYANERFLKAYPGLQPSEVVFIDDQLRNIEAAQNHMGWHTIQFNFEKEPYENLVKGLRELGVQC
;
A
#
# COMPACT_ATOMS: atom_id res chain seq x y z
N GLU A 1 -5.62 16.07 18.67
CA GLU A 1 -6.65 15.66 19.66
C GLU A 1 -8.11 15.82 19.20
N ALA A 2 -8.61 16.99 18.76
CA ALA A 2 -9.99 17.08 18.20
C ALA A 2 -10.09 16.80 16.69
N LEU A 3 -9.10 17.30 15.92
CA LEU A 3 -9.00 17.11 14.47
C LEU A 3 -8.80 15.63 14.11
N ASP A 4 -7.93 14.92 14.84
CA ASP A 4 -7.73 13.48 14.69
C ASP A 4 -9.02 12.70 14.96
N LYS A 5 -9.77 13.04 16.01
CA LYS A 5 -11.01 12.33 16.37
C LYS A 5 -12.06 12.39 15.26
N GLY A 6 -12.29 13.57 14.69
CA GLY A 6 -13.20 13.74 13.56
C GLY A 6 -12.68 13.14 12.24
N LEU A 7 -11.36 12.95 12.09
CA LEU A 7 -10.79 12.16 11.00
C LEU A 7 -11.01 10.66 11.23
N ARG A 8 -10.89 10.18 12.49
CA ARG A 8 -11.16 8.79 12.92
C ARG A 8 -12.56 8.31 12.58
N GLU A 9 -13.53 9.17 12.80
CA GLU A 9 -14.94 8.83 12.56
C GLU A 9 -15.28 8.78 11.07
N ARG A 10 -14.53 9.50 10.22
CA ARG A 10 -14.76 9.59 8.76
C ARG A 10 -13.86 8.69 7.91
N LEU A 11 -13.03 7.86 8.53
CA LEU A 11 -12.27 6.84 7.80
C LEU A 11 -13.23 5.94 7.04
N MET A 12 -13.05 5.92 5.72
CA MET A 12 -13.72 5.01 4.82
C MET A 12 -12.70 4.04 4.24
N VAL A 13 -13.17 2.82 4.02
CA VAL A 13 -12.45 1.79 3.28
C VAL A 13 -13.39 1.32 2.19
N SER A 14 -12.86 1.08 0.99
CA SER A 14 -13.64 0.47 -0.08
C SER A 14 -13.72 -1.04 0.15
N ASP A 15 -14.95 -1.56 0.28
CA ASP A 15 -15.21 -3.00 0.38
C ASP A 15 -14.71 -3.76 -0.86
N GLU A 16 -14.79 -3.14 -2.04
CA GLU A 16 -14.29 -3.72 -3.29
C GLU A 16 -12.76 -3.86 -3.27
N VAL A 17 -12.05 -2.82 -2.83
CA VAL A 17 -10.58 -2.85 -2.70
C VAL A 17 -10.16 -3.86 -1.62
N VAL A 18 -10.88 -3.94 -0.50
CA VAL A 18 -10.63 -4.96 0.53
C VAL A 18 -10.91 -6.37 0.00
N GLY A 19 -11.96 -6.53 -0.79
CA GLY A 19 -12.29 -7.77 -1.49
C GLY A 19 -11.16 -8.20 -2.40
N LEU A 20 -10.61 -7.27 -3.20
CA LEU A 20 -9.47 -7.51 -4.08
C LEU A 20 -8.22 -7.93 -3.30
N VAL A 21 -7.83 -7.20 -2.26
CA VAL A 21 -6.70 -7.58 -1.39
C VAL A 21 -6.89 -8.98 -0.81
N THR A 22 -8.11 -9.30 -0.38
CA THR A 22 -8.44 -10.62 0.17
C THR A 22 -8.34 -11.73 -0.89
N GLN A 23 -8.81 -11.46 -2.12
CA GLN A 23 -8.70 -12.39 -3.24
C GLN A 23 -7.23 -12.64 -3.60
N LEU A 24 -6.46 -11.58 -3.83
CA LEU A 24 -5.06 -11.65 -4.20
C LEU A 24 -4.23 -12.42 -3.16
N GLY A 25 -4.46 -12.15 -1.87
CA GLY A 25 -3.78 -12.85 -0.78
C GLY A 25 -4.14 -14.34 -0.70
N LYS A 26 -5.38 -14.72 -1.01
CA LYS A 26 -5.81 -16.14 -1.03
C LYS A 26 -5.25 -16.91 -2.21
N GLU A 27 -5.13 -16.27 -3.38
CA GLU A 27 -4.56 -16.91 -4.56
C GLU A 27 -3.06 -17.19 -4.41
N GLY A 28 -2.36 -16.42 -3.58
CA GLY A 28 -0.95 -16.62 -3.27
C GLY A 28 -0.01 -16.39 -4.46
N LYS A 29 -0.49 -15.71 -5.51
CA LYS A 29 0.30 -15.37 -6.71
C LYS A 29 1.07 -14.06 -6.57
N VAL A 30 0.65 -13.22 -5.64
CA VAL A 30 1.29 -11.93 -5.36
C VAL A 30 1.48 -11.78 -3.86
N GLU A 31 2.60 -11.18 -3.49
CA GLU A 31 2.90 -10.81 -2.12
C GLU A 31 2.32 -9.43 -1.83
N LEU A 32 1.61 -9.32 -0.70
CA LEU A 32 0.93 -8.08 -0.33
C LEU A 32 1.77 -7.28 0.67
N GLY A 33 1.67 -5.96 0.62
CA GLY A 33 2.40 -5.06 1.51
C GLY A 33 1.72 -3.71 1.66
N VAL A 34 2.19 -2.93 2.63
CA VAL A 34 1.63 -1.61 2.94
C VAL A 34 2.77 -0.64 3.18
N ILE A 35 2.73 0.52 2.50
CA ILE A 35 3.60 1.66 2.80
C ILE A 35 2.70 2.85 3.11
N SER A 36 2.71 3.35 4.35
CA SER A 36 1.70 4.30 4.82
C SER A 36 2.27 5.43 5.68
N ASN A 37 1.78 6.66 5.44
CA ASN A 37 2.13 7.83 6.24
C ASN A 37 1.13 8.00 7.38
N HIS A 38 1.43 7.46 8.55
CA HIS A 38 0.55 7.52 9.71
C HIS A 38 1.33 7.60 11.03
N GLY A 39 0.67 8.14 12.06
CA GLY A 39 1.09 7.98 13.46
C GLY A 39 0.73 6.58 13.98
N GLN A 40 1.42 6.12 15.03
CA GLN A 40 1.32 4.73 15.51
C GLN A 40 -0.10 4.39 15.97
N ASP A 41 -0.65 5.12 16.94
CA ASP A 41 -1.99 4.85 17.50
C ASP A 41 -3.09 4.88 16.43
N TRP A 42 -2.91 5.72 15.42
CA TRP A 42 -3.86 5.88 14.34
C TRP A 42 -3.83 4.73 13.34
N PHE A 43 -2.64 4.22 13.02
CA PHE A 43 -2.48 3.11 12.10
C PHE A 43 -3.07 1.81 12.67
N ASP A 44 -2.79 1.53 13.95
CA ASP A 44 -3.27 0.32 14.62
C ASP A 44 -4.81 0.33 14.73
N ASP A 45 -5.41 1.47 15.05
CA ASP A 45 -6.87 1.64 15.09
C ASP A 45 -7.52 1.30 13.74
N ILE A 46 -6.95 1.75 12.62
CA ILE A 46 -7.43 1.43 11.27
C ILE A 46 -7.37 -0.07 11.02
N PHE A 47 -6.21 -0.69 11.28
CA PHE A 47 -5.99 -2.09 10.98
C PHE A 47 -6.88 -3.02 11.82
N VAL A 48 -7.12 -2.68 13.08
CA VAL A 48 -8.06 -3.39 13.96
C VAL A 48 -9.49 -3.20 13.46
N ARG A 49 -9.92 -1.95 13.24
CA ARG A 49 -11.30 -1.62 12.86
C ARG A 49 -11.74 -2.30 11.57
N PHE A 50 -10.84 -2.43 10.59
CA PHE A 50 -11.16 -2.98 9.27
C PHE A 50 -10.59 -4.40 9.05
N GLY A 51 -10.06 -5.05 10.10
CA GLY A 51 -9.57 -6.43 10.01
C GLY A 51 -8.45 -6.62 8.98
N LEU A 52 -7.51 -5.67 8.90
CA LEU A 52 -6.44 -5.67 7.89
C LEU A 52 -5.19 -6.43 8.34
N TRP A 53 -5.03 -6.69 9.64
CA TRP A 53 -3.86 -7.39 10.20
C TRP A 53 -3.65 -8.79 9.60
N ASP A 54 -4.71 -9.49 9.22
CA ASP A 54 -4.64 -10.84 8.65
C ASP A 54 -4.47 -10.83 7.12
N LYS A 55 -4.45 -9.66 6.48
CA LYS A 55 -4.38 -9.51 5.02
C LYS A 55 -2.98 -9.20 4.51
N PHE A 56 -2.09 -8.73 5.38
CA PHE A 56 -0.75 -8.29 5.02
C PHE A 56 0.29 -8.94 5.94
N PRO A 57 1.38 -9.54 5.40
CA PRO A 57 2.52 -9.97 6.19
C PRO A 57 3.10 -8.80 7.00
N LYS A 58 3.36 -9.00 8.29
CA LYS A 58 3.79 -7.93 9.21
C LYS A 58 5.13 -7.31 8.79
N GLU A 59 6.01 -8.11 8.23
CA GLU A 59 7.30 -7.72 7.67
C GLU A 59 7.18 -6.74 6.50
N ASN A 60 6.06 -6.80 5.75
CA ASN A 60 5.75 -5.96 4.59
C ASN A 60 4.95 -4.71 4.95
N ILE A 61 4.65 -4.48 6.24
CA ILE A 61 3.95 -3.30 6.72
C ILE A 61 4.96 -2.23 7.14
N ILE A 62 5.06 -1.18 6.33
CA ILE A 62 5.96 -0.05 6.52
C ILE A 62 5.14 1.20 6.86
N VAL A 63 5.26 1.67 8.10
CA VAL A 63 4.54 2.85 8.58
C VAL A 63 5.54 3.94 8.96
N SER A 64 5.28 5.18 8.52
CA SER A 64 6.23 6.29 8.70
C SER A 64 6.62 6.56 10.15
N CYS A 65 5.70 6.37 11.12
CA CYS A 65 6.01 6.54 12.54
C CYS A 65 7.08 5.56 13.05
N HIS A 66 7.13 4.36 12.47
CA HIS A 66 8.12 3.33 12.79
C HIS A 66 9.40 3.51 11.95
N ALA A 67 9.24 3.80 10.66
CA ALA A 67 10.35 3.97 9.72
C ALA A 67 11.13 5.31 9.89
N LYS A 68 10.56 6.28 10.62
CA LYS A 68 11.11 7.63 10.83
C LYS A 68 11.38 8.41 9.53
N CYS A 69 10.77 7.99 8.44
CA CYS A 69 10.72 8.63 7.14
C CYS A 69 9.31 8.44 6.56
N ALA A 70 8.91 9.30 5.62
CA ALA A 70 7.55 9.33 5.09
C ALA A 70 7.57 9.53 3.58
N LYS A 71 6.54 9.03 2.88
CA LYS A 71 6.33 9.33 1.45
C LYS A 71 6.12 10.85 1.29
N PRO A 72 6.65 11.49 0.23
CA PRO A 72 7.31 10.90 -0.94
C PRO A 72 8.85 10.77 -0.81
N SER A 73 9.42 10.88 0.39
CA SER A 73 10.87 10.84 0.58
C SER A 73 11.47 9.51 0.12
N LYS A 74 12.59 9.53 -0.60
CA LYS A 74 13.27 8.33 -1.12
C LYS A 74 13.52 7.29 -0.02
N GLU A 75 13.81 7.74 1.19
CA GLU A 75 14.21 6.93 2.34
C GLU A 75 13.16 5.88 2.70
N ILE A 76 11.86 6.19 2.61
CA ILE A 76 10.82 5.19 2.94
C ILE A 76 10.74 4.08 1.89
N PHE A 77 10.95 4.43 0.62
CA PHE A 77 10.93 3.47 -0.47
C PHE A 77 12.18 2.57 -0.45
N VAL A 78 13.34 3.15 -0.17
CA VAL A 78 14.58 2.37 0.05
C VAL A 78 14.41 1.43 1.23
N TYR A 79 13.88 1.93 2.35
CA TYR A 79 13.62 1.12 3.55
C TYR A 79 12.67 -0.05 3.26
N ALA A 80 11.57 0.21 2.54
CA ALA A 80 10.62 -0.82 2.13
C ALA A 80 11.30 -1.86 1.23
N ASN A 81 12.04 -1.41 0.22
CA ASN A 81 12.73 -2.29 -0.71
C ASN A 81 13.79 -3.18 -0.03
N GLU A 82 14.55 -2.65 0.93
CA GLU A 82 15.50 -3.44 1.73
C GLU A 82 14.80 -4.54 2.52
N ARG A 83 13.59 -4.27 3.03
CA ARG A 83 12.78 -5.30 3.70
C ARG A 83 12.25 -6.33 2.71
N PHE A 84 11.73 -5.89 1.58
CA PHE A 84 11.21 -6.78 0.54
C PHE A 84 12.32 -7.69 -0.01
N LEU A 85 13.53 -7.19 -0.26
CA LEU A 85 14.66 -8.01 -0.72
C LEU A 85 15.13 -9.04 0.32
N LYS A 86 14.93 -8.77 1.62
CA LYS A 86 15.23 -9.75 2.69
C LYS A 86 14.19 -10.86 2.75
N ALA A 87 12.91 -10.53 2.56
CA ALA A 87 11.83 -11.50 2.53
C ALA A 87 11.79 -12.30 1.21
N TYR A 88 12.13 -11.62 0.11
CA TYR A 88 12.03 -12.13 -1.26
C TYR A 88 13.37 -11.93 -2.00
N PRO A 89 14.38 -12.79 -1.73
CA PRO A 89 15.67 -12.70 -2.40
C PRO A 89 15.55 -12.79 -3.92
N GLY A 90 16.10 -11.80 -4.62
CA GLY A 90 16.06 -11.74 -6.08
C GLY A 90 14.89 -10.95 -6.67
N LEU A 91 14.00 -10.38 -5.84
CA LEU A 91 12.92 -9.50 -6.28
C LEU A 91 13.45 -8.37 -7.17
N GLN A 92 12.90 -8.26 -8.37
CA GLN A 92 13.23 -7.20 -9.32
C GLN A 92 12.28 -6.01 -9.15
N PRO A 93 12.73 -4.77 -9.40
CA PRO A 93 11.85 -3.60 -9.38
C PRO A 93 10.60 -3.73 -10.25
N SER A 94 10.72 -4.39 -11.42
CA SER A 94 9.62 -4.64 -12.36
C SER A 94 8.60 -5.66 -11.85
N GLU A 95 8.84 -6.31 -10.72
CA GLU A 95 7.89 -7.24 -10.10
C GLU A 95 7.09 -6.58 -8.98
N VAL A 96 7.34 -5.29 -8.70
CA VAL A 96 6.66 -4.53 -7.66
C VAL A 96 5.68 -3.54 -8.30
N VAL A 97 4.43 -3.58 -7.85
CA VAL A 97 3.39 -2.60 -8.20
C VAL A 97 3.05 -1.77 -6.96
N PHE A 98 3.31 -0.47 -7.01
CA PHE A 98 2.96 0.47 -5.95
C PHE A 98 1.70 1.27 -6.29
N ILE A 99 0.72 1.25 -5.38
CA ILE A 99 -0.60 1.84 -5.58
C ILE A 99 -0.80 2.91 -4.50
N ASP A 100 -1.10 4.14 -4.91
CA ASP A 100 -1.27 5.29 -4.03
C ASP A 100 -2.18 6.35 -4.68
N ASP A 101 -2.88 7.15 -3.89
CA ASP A 101 -3.77 8.18 -4.41
C ASP A 101 -3.04 9.48 -4.79
N GLN A 102 -1.84 9.70 -4.24
CA GLN A 102 -1.07 10.92 -4.43
C GLN A 102 -0.02 10.77 -5.54
N LEU A 103 -0.17 11.54 -6.63
CA LEU A 103 0.77 11.52 -7.76
C LEU A 103 2.25 11.68 -7.34
N ARG A 104 2.55 12.56 -6.37
CA ARG A 104 3.93 12.73 -5.86
C ARG A 104 4.55 11.45 -5.28
N ASN A 105 3.72 10.57 -4.70
CA ASN A 105 4.19 9.30 -4.14
C ASN A 105 4.44 8.29 -5.26
N ILE A 106 3.57 8.25 -6.27
CA ILE A 106 3.70 7.44 -7.50
C ILE A 106 5.01 7.80 -8.21
N GLU A 107 5.22 9.09 -8.49
CA GLU A 107 6.44 9.58 -9.16
C GLU A 107 7.70 9.24 -8.34
N ALA A 108 7.66 9.39 -7.01
CA ALA A 108 8.79 9.06 -6.16
C ALA A 108 9.12 7.56 -6.18
N ALA A 109 8.11 6.68 -6.09
CA ALA A 109 8.31 5.24 -6.17
C ALA A 109 8.93 4.83 -7.51
N GLN A 110 8.38 5.35 -8.61
CA GLN A 110 8.89 5.08 -9.95
C GLN A 110 10.32 5.59 -10.13
N ASN A 111 10.60 6.84 -9.77
CA ASN A 111 11.91 7.49 -9.97
C ASN A 111 13.01 6.92 -9.09
N HIS A 112 12.69 6.51 -7.85
CA HIS A 112 13.69 6.06 -6.89
C HIS A 112 13.90 4.56 -6.89
N MET A 113 12.86 3.78 -7.20
CA MET A 113 12.92 2.33 -7.13
C MET A 113 12.80 1.64 -8.48
N GLY A 114 12.22 2.30 -9.49
CA GLY A 114 11.90 1.65 -10.77
C GLY A 114 10.70 0.71 -10.70
N TRP A 115 9.85 0.87 -9.67
CA TRP A 115 8.62 0.07 -9.53
C TRP A 115 7.58 0.45 -10.58
N HIS A 116 6.72 -0.51 -10.93
CA HIS A 116 5.46 -0.18 -11.58
C HIS A 116 4.57 0.57 -10.59
N THR A 117 3.74 1.46 -11.12
CA THR A 117 2.89 2.29 -10.27
C THR A 117 1.50 2.45 -10.86
N ILE A 118 0.49 2.56 -9.99
CA ILE A 118 -0.89 2.89 -10.34
C ILE A 118 -1.34 4.00 -9.41
N GLN A 119 -1.67 5.17 -9.96
CA GLN A 119 -2.38 6.17 -9.18
C GLN A 119 -3.85 5.75 -9.08
N PHE A 120 -4.37 5.60 -7.87
CA PHE A 120 -5.77 5.23 -7.67
C PHE A 120 -6.36 5.89 -6.42
N ASN A 121 -7.50 6.55 -6.57
CA ASN A 121 -8.27 7.10 -5.46
C ASN A 121 -9.71 6.60 -5.48
N PHE A 122 -10.05 5.66 -4.59
CA PHE A 122 -11.38 5.03 -4.55
C PHE A 122 -12.55 6.02 -4.33
N GLU A 123 -12.30 7.23 -3.83
CA GLU A 123 -13.34 8.26 -3.68
C GLU A 123 -13.60 9.04 -4.97
N LYS A 124 -12.68 8.99 -5.94
CA LYS A 124 -12.69 9.84 -7.13
C LYS A 124 -12.83 9.08 -8.44
N GLU A 125 -12.55 7.79 -8.45
CA GLU A 125 -12.57 6.97 -9.65
C GLU A 125 -13.13 5.57 -9.38
N PRO A 126 -13.72 4.93 -10.41
CA PRO A 126 -14.32 3.62 -10.27
C PRO A 126 -13.27 2.54 -10.00
N TYR A 127 -13.64 1.54 -9.19
CA TYR A 127 -12.81 0.39 -8.84
C TYR A 127 -12.26 -0.36 -10.07
N GLU A 128 -13.00 -0.38 -11.17
CA GLU A 128 -12.61 -1.02 -12.42
C GLU A 128 -11.32 -0.44 -13.02
N ASN A 129 -11.01 0.84 -12.74
CA ASN A 129 -9.74 1.44 -13.17
C ASN A 129 -8.55 0.75 -12.52
N LEU A 130 -8.65 0.45 -11.22
CA LEU A 130 -7.61 -0.28 -10.49
C LEU A 130 -7.41 -1.67 -11.07
N VAL A 131 -8.50 -2.41 -11.26
CA VAL A 131 -8.47 -3.77 -11.82
C VAL A 131 -7.88 -3.78 -13.23
N LYS A 132 -8.26 -2.81 -14.06
CA LYS A 132 -7.71 -2.66 -15.41
C LYS A 132 -6.20 -2.43 -15.36
N GLY A 133 -5.72 -1.49 -14.54
CA GLY A 133 -4.29 -1.20 -14.41
C GLY A 133 -3.49 -2.42 -13.90
N LEU A 134 -4.03 -3.16 -12.94
CA LEU A 134 -3.41 -4.40 -12.46
C LEU A 134 -3.32 -5.47 -13.56
N ARG A 135 -4.37 -5.65 -14.36
CA ARG A 135 -4.39 -6.60 -15.48
C ARG A 135 -3.41 -6.21 -16.59
N GLU A 136 -3.26 -4.93 -16.88
CA GLU A 136 -2.27 -4.41 -17.85
C GLU A 136 -0.83 -4.71 -17.41
N LEU A 137 -0.59 -4.81 -16.10
CA LEU A 137 0.68 -5.24 -15.51
C LEU A 137 0.79 -6.77 -15.33
N GLY A 138 -0.18 -7.54 -15.82
CA GLY A 138 -0.18 -9.01 -15.76
C GLY A 138 -0.66 -9.62 -14.44
N VAL A 139 -1.20 -8.82 -13.51
CA VAL A 139 -1.77 -9.31 -12.26
C VAL A 139 -3.15 -9.92 -12.54
N GLN A 140 -3.32 -11.19 -12.17
CA GLN A 140 -4.60 -11.90 -12.31
C GLN A 140 -5.54 -11.50 -11.16
N CYS A 141 -6.58 -10.73 -11.47
CA CYS A 141 -7.65 -10.32 -10.56
C CYS A 141 -8.95 -10.06 -11.33
#